data_AF-A0A6C0JDV9-F1
#
_entry.id   AF-A0A6C0JDV9-F1
#
_cell.length_a   1.000
_cell.length_b   1.000
_cell.length_c   1.000
_cell.angle_alpha   90.00
_cell.angle_beta   90.00
_cell.angle_gamma   90.00
#
_symmetry.space_group_name_H-M   'P 1'
#
loop_
_entity.id
_entity.type
_entity.pdbx_description
1 polymer ?
#
loop_
_entity_poly.entity_id
_entity_poly.type
_entity_poly.pdbx_seq_one_letter_code
_entity_poly.pdbx_strand_id
1 'polypeptide(L)'
;MAKSIKNRSRKSRKYPIMRRKQVGYSGKSMKRADKNYKNNKNVKSNKGLANDKKSLIVKTFFELLTTVKLYHWKTRSYAQHKATDELYASLNENIDKFIEVLLGKDESRIKMIEKKIDVYDFSNTDDFKQKMYKYRDFLIDLNKYFDEKKDSDLLSVRDDITVDVNQFLYLMTFN
;
A
#
# COMPACT_ATOMS: atom_id res chain seq x y z
N MET A 1 109.89 -10.36 27.46
CA MET A 1 110.50 -10.56 28.80
C MET A 1 109.79 -9.66 29.81
N ALA A 2 109.53 -10.19 30.99
CA ALA A 2 108.57 -9.72 32.00
C ALA A 2 108.79 -8.30 32.57
N LYS A 3 107.67 -7.74 33.10
CA LYS A 3 107.46 -6.79 34.21
C LYS A 3 106.11 -6.08 33.94
N SER A 4 105.27 -5.65 34.87
CA SER A 4 105.18 -5.68 36.34
C SER A 4 103.81 -5.05 36.66
N ILE A 5 103.21 -5.48 37.77
CA ILE A 5 101.93 -5.00 38.33
C ILE A 5 102.11 -3.65 39.05
N LYS A 6 100.97 -2.94 39.23
CA LYS A 6 100.63 -1.82 40.16
C LYS A 6 100.46 -0.48 39.41
N ASN A 7 99.46 0.37 39.65
CA ASN A 7 98.60 0.56 40.82
C ASN A 7 97.47 1.58 40.52
N ARG A 8 96.47 1.64 41.42
CA ARG A 8 95.56 2.79 41.73
C ARG A 8 94.48 3.13 40.67
N SER A 9 93.26 3.58 40.98
CA SER A 9 92.58 3.95 42.23
C SER A 9 91.07 4.03 41.92
N ARG A 10 90.23 3.64 42.90
CA ARG A 10 88.77 3.85 42.91
C ARG A 10 88.44 5.36 42.94
N LYS A 11 87.44 5.79 42.17
CA LYS A 11 86.48 6.85 42.58
C LYS A 11 85.29 6.87 41.63
N SER A 12 84.11 6.55 42.16
CA SER A 12 82.81 6.76 41.53
C SER A 12 82.52 8.25 41.41
N ARG A 13 81.99 8.68 40.26
CA ARG A 13 81.40 10.01 40.08
C ARG A 13 80.01 9.92 39.47
N LYS A 14 79.10 10.58 40.19
CA LYS A 14 77.70 10.91 39.91
C LYS A 14 77.51 11.55 38.54
N TYR A 15 76.36 11.31 37.90
CA TYR A 15 75.54 12.32 37.24
C TYR A 15 74.06 11.91 37.31
N PRO A 16 73.14 12.83 37.66
CA PRO A 16 72.17 13.21 36.63
C PRO A 16 71.78 14.70 36.67
N ILE A 17 70.92 15.05 35.70
CA ILE A 17 69.94 16.16 35.63
C ILE A 17 70.25 17.18 34.51
N MET A 18 69.43 17.21 33.44
CA MET A 18 68.47 18.30 33.13
C MET A 18 67.78 18.16 31.75
N ARG A 19 66.46 17.95 31.81
CA ARG A 19 65.34 18.74 31.23
C ARG A 19 65.50 19.47 29.87
N ARG A 20 64.63 19.11 28.91
CA ARG A 20 64.12 19.90 27.76
C ARG A 20 62.87 19.16 27.23
N LYS A 21 61.79 19.72 26.67
CA LYS A 21 61.27 21.07 26.38
C LYS A 21 59.78 20.83 25.99
N GLN A 22 58.85 21.72 26.34
CA GLN A 22 57.47 21.73 25.78
C GLN A 22 57.50 22.27 24.33
N VAL A 23 56.61 21.81 23.43
CA VAL A 23 55.63 22.59 22.60
C VAL A 23 54.63 21.60 21.97
N GLY A 24 53.34 21.96 21.96
CA GLY A 24 52.20 21.07 21.71
C GLY A 24 51.78 20.79 20.27
N TYR A 25 50.79 19.88 20.17
CA TYR A 25 49.93 19.66 19.02
C TYR A 25 48.52 19.32 19.53
N SER A 26 47.52 20.05 19.03
CA SER A 26 46.10 19.82 19.34
C SER A 26 45.61 18.53 18.68
N GLY A 27 45.37 17.48 19.46
CA GLY A 27 44.69 16.27 19.01
C GLY A 27 43.17 16.46 19.05
N LYS A 28 42.53 16.60 17.89
CA LYS A 28 41.07 16.53 17.72
C LYS A 28 40.55 15.21 18.30
N SER A 29 39.55 15.24 19.18
CA SER A 29 38.89 14.02 19.65
C SER A 29 38.17 13.33 18.48
N MET A 30 38.65 12.17 18.07
CA MET A 30 37.89 11.27 17.20
C MET A 30 36.75 10.65 18.03
N LYS A 31 35.55 11.21 17.91
CA LYS A 31 34.32 10.51 18.33
C LYS A 31 34.22 9.24 17.48
N ARG A 32 34.33 8.08 18.12
CA ARG A 32 33.98 6.80 17.49
C ARG A 32 32.49 6.86 17.14
N ALA A 33 32.21 6.98 15.85
CA ALA A 33 30.86 6.87 15.34
C ALA A 33 30.49 5.38 15.39
N ASP A 34 29.66 5.00 16.37
CA ASP A 34 28.94 3.73 16.34
C ASP A 34 28.08 3.69 15.08
N LYS A 35 28.57 2.96 14.07
CA LYS A 35 27.77 2.58 12.92
C LYS A 35 26.73 1.56 13.40
N ASN A 36 25.62 2.07 13.92
CA ASN A 36 24.37 1.32 13.96
C ASN A 36 23.93 1.08 12.52
N TYR A 37 24.46 0.00 11.93
CA TYR A 37 23.98 -0.55 10.68
C TYR A 37 22.59 -1.14 10.96
N LYS A 38 21.56 -0.27 10.89
CA LYS A 38 20.17 -0.70 10.85
C LYS A 38 20.01 -1.54 9.60
N ASN A 39 20.17 -2.86 9.75
CA ASN A 39 19.71 -3.85 8.80
C ASN A 39 18.19 -3.70 8.69
N ASN A 40 17.75 -2.78 7.83
CA ASN A 40 16.36 -2.67 7.43
C ASN A 40 16.09 -3.83 6.46
N LYS A 41 16.04 -5.05 7.00
CA LYS A 41 15.45 -6.18 6.30
C LYS A 41 14.00 -5.79 6.08
N ASN A 42 13.69 -5.36 4.86
CA ASN A 42 12.33 -5.33 4.33
C ASN A 42 11.81 -6.76 4.34
N VAL A 43 11.41 -7.23 5.53
CA VAL A 43 10.43 -8.29 5.63
C VAL A 43 9.20 -7.69 4.98
N LYS A 44 8.92 -8.06 3.73
CA LYS A 44 7.60 -7.87 3.12
C LYS A 44 6.63 -8.58 4.07
N SER A 45 6.12 -7.86 5.06
CA SER A 45 4.95 -8.31 5.79
C SER A 45 3.89 -8.60 4.75
N ASN A 46 3.16 -9.71 4.90
CA ASN A 46 1.92 -9.98 4.19
C ASN A 46 0.90 -8.89 4.60
N LYS A 47 1.15 -7.65 4.21
CA LYS A 47 0.28 -6.53 4.50
C LYS A 47 -0.79 -6.58 3.42
N GLY A 48 -2.01 -6.87 3.82
CA GLY A 48 -3.17 -6.83 2.94
C GLY A 48 -3.36 -5.45 2.31
N LEU A 49 -4.38 -5.32 1.48
CA LEU A 49 -4.64 -4.10 0.73
C LEU A 49 -4.69 -2.87 1.64
N ALA A 50 -4.01 -1.80 1.23
CA ALA A 50 -3.93 -0.57 2.02
C ALA A 50 -5.34 0.05 2.24
N ASN A 51 -5.54 0.68 3.40
CA ASN A 51 -6.87 1.18 3.80
C ASN A 51 -7.43 2.24 2.85
N ASP A 52 -6.59 3.04 2.21
CA ASP A 52 -6.99 4.00 1.18
C ASP A 52 -7.63 3.32 -0.04
N LYS A 53 -7.04 2.20 -0.48
CA LYS A 53 -7.58 1.41 -1.58
C LYS A 53 -8.88 0.70 -1.17
N LYS A 54 -8.94 0.13 0.03
CA LYS A 54 -10.19 -0.45 0.57
C LYS A 54 -11.30 0.59 0.63
N SER A 55 -11.02 1.77 1.17
CA SER A 55 -11.98 2.87 1.26
C SER A 55 -12.45 3.33 -0.12
N LEU A 56 -11.55 3.40 -1.11
CA LEU A 56 -11.91 3.75 -2.48
C LEU A 56 -12.85 2.71 -3.10
N ILE A 57 -12.52 1.42 -2.98
CA ILE A 57 -13.34 0.33 -3.51
C ILE A 57 -14.76 0.39 -2.95
N VAL A 58 -14.86 0.49 -1.61
CA VAL A 58 -16.14 0.54 -0.91
C VAL A 58 -16.95 1.75 -1.36
N LYS A 59 -16.32 2.93 -1.46
CA LYS A 59 -16.98 4.14 -1.96
C LYS A 59 -17.54 3.90 -3.37
N THR A 60 -16.72 3.41 -4.30
CA THR A 60 -17.12 3.20 -5.69
C THR A 60 -18.24 2.16 -5.82
N PHE A 61 -18.24 1.12 -5.00
CA PHE A 61 -19.33 0.13 -4.97
C PHE A 61 -20.65 0.71 -4.46
N PHE A 62 -20.62 1.51 -3.40
CA PHE A 62 -21.83 2.22 -2.96
C PHE A 62 -22.35 3.19 -4.02
N GLU A 63 -21.45 3.92 -4.69
CA GLU A 63 -21.84 4.80 -5.80
C GLU A 63 -22.47 4.02 -6.95
N LEU A 64 -21.93 2.85 -7.31
CA LEU A 64 -22.48 1.98 -8.35
C LEU A 64 -23.90 1.53 -7.99
N LEU A 65 -24.10 0.95 -6.81
CA LEU A 65 -25.41 0.49 -6.34
C LEU A 65 -26.44 1.63 -6.32
N THR A 66 -26.05 2.78 -5.78
CA THR A 66 -26.92 3.95 -5.67
C THR A 66 -27.29 4.51 -7.06
N THR A 67 -26.31 4.58 -7.97
CA THR A 67 -26.52 5.04 -9.34
C THR A 67 -27.51 4.16 -10.09
N VAL A 68 -27.35 2.83 -9.99
CA VAL A 68 -28.26 1.86 -10.64
C VAL A 68 -29.67 1.98 -10.06
N LYS A 69 -29.82 2.04 -8.73
CA LYS A 69 -31.15 2.11 -8.12
C LYS A 69 -31.87 3.42 -8.41
N LEU A 70 -31.15 4.53 -8.42
CA LEU A 70 -31.74 5.82 -8.75
C LEU A 70 -32.23 5.87 -10.20
N TYR A 71 -31.45 5.34 -11.15
CA TYR A 71 -31.87 5.25 -12.55
C TYR A 71 -33.06 4.30 -12.74
N HIS A 72 -33.07 3.16 -12.03
CA HIS A 72 -34.19 2.21 -12.00
C HIS A 72 -35.52 2.85 -11.59
N TRP A 73 -35.51 3.72 -10.57
CA TRP A 73 -36.72 4.43 -10.13
C TRP A 73 -37.17 5.52 -11.11
N LYS A 74 -36.25 6.11 -11.85
CA LYS A 74 -36.55 7.24 -12.76
C LYS A 74 -36.96 6.81 -14.16
N THR A 75 -36.46 5.67 -14.64
CA THR A 75 -36.75 5.24 -16.02
C THR A 75 -38.24 5.00 -16.23
N ARG A 76 -38.72 5.40 -17.41
CA ARG A 76 -40.09 5.14 -17.87
C ARG A 76 -40.17 3.93 -18.80
N SER A 77 -39.04 3.35 -19.19
CA SER A 77 -39.00 2.13 -20.00
C SER A 77 -39.12 0.91 -19.09
N TYR A 78 -40.13 0.07 -19.33
CA TYR A 78 -40.31 -1.17 -18.57
C TYR A 78 -39.12 -2.13 -18.74
N ALA A 79 -38.55 -2.23 -19.96
CA ALA A 79 -37.38 -3.05 -20.22
C ALA A 79 -36.17 -2.58 -19.41
N GLN A 80 -35.93 -1.27 -19.38
CA GLN A 80 -34.86 -0.68 -18.56
C GLN A 80 -35.12 -0.87 -17.06
N HIS A 81 -36.35 -0.65 -16.61
CA HIS A 81 -36.73 -0.82 -15.21
C HIS A 81 -36.44 -2.24 -14.73
N LYS A 82 -36.84 -3.25 -15.51
CA LYS A 82 -36.57 -4.66 -15.21
C LYS A 82 -35.06 -4.98 -15.25
N ALA A 83 -34.37 -4.59 -16.31
CA ALA A 83 -32.93 -4.87 -16.46
C ALA A 83 -32.09 -4.23 -15.35
N THR A 84 -32.46 -3.02 -14.91
CA THR A 84 -31.76 -2.31 -13.83
C THR A 84 -32.06 -2.90 -12.45
N ASP A 85 -33.26 -3.46 -12.23
CA ASP A 85 -33.61 -4.14 -10.98
C ASP A 85 -32.85 -5.46 -10.84
N GLU A 86 -32.81 -6.25 -11.91
CA GLU A 86 -32.03 -7.50 -11.97
C GLU A 86 -30.54 -7.23 -11.75
N LEU A 87 -29.99 -6.21 -12.42
CA LEU A 87 -28.60 -5.78 -12.20
C LEU A 87 -28.38 -5.36 -10.74
N TYR A 88 -29.28 -4.58 -10.14
CA TYR A 88 -29.11 -4.15 -8.75
C TYR A 88 -29.04 -5.33 -7.79
N ALA A 89 -29.90 -6.33 -7.98
CA ALA A 89 -29.92 -7.52 -7.14
C ALA A 89 -28.59 -8.30 -7.22
N SER A 90 -28.09 -8.57 -8.42
CA SER A 90 -26.84 -9.31 -8.61
C SER A 90 -25.63 -8.52 -8.12
N LEU A 91 -25.59 -7.21 -8.39
CA LEU A 91 -24.54 -6.33 -7.87
C LEU A 91 -24.52 -6.31 -6.36
N ASN A 92 -25.68 -6.21 -5.70
CA ASN A 92 -25.75 -6.13 -4.24
C ASN A 92 -25.20 -7.41 -3.59
N GLU A 93 -25.55 -8.58 -4.13
CA GLU A 93 -25.02 -9.88 -3.67
C GLU A 93 -23.50 -9.99 -3.91
N ASN A 94 -23.05 -9.74 -5.13
CA ASN A 94 -21.65 -9.93 -5.50
C ASN A 94 -20.73 -8.89 -4.84
N ILE A 95 -21.19 -7.66 -4.65
CA ILE A 95 -20.43 -6.61 -3.95
C ILE A 95 -20.27 -6.95 -2.47
N ASP A 96 -21.33 -7.41 -1.80
CA ASP A 96 -21.27 -7.80 -0.39
C ASP A 96 -20.25 -8.93 -0.21
N LYS A 97 -20.38 -9.98 -1.02
CA LYS A 97 -19.42 -11.09 -1.09
C LYS A 97 -17.98 -10.60 -1.34
N PHE A 98 -17.78 -9.67 -2.26
CA PHE A 98 -16.44 -9.13 -2.53
C PHE A 98 -15.86 -8.44 -1.30
N ILE A 99 -16.64 -7.60 -0.62
CA ILE A 99 -16.19 -6.87 0.56
C ILE A 99 -15.91 -7.83 1.72
N GLU A 100 -16.76 -8.82 1.95
CA GLU A 100 -16.56 -9.83 2.99
C GLU A 100 -15.27 -10.64 2.76
N VAL A 101 -15.02 -11.09 1.53
CA VAL A 101 -13.76 -11.77 1.18
C VAL A 101 -12.58 -10.83 1.38
N LEU A 102 -12.67 -9.57 0.92
CA LEU A 102 -11.59 -8.59 1.01
C LEU A 102 -11.15 -8.36 2.46
N LEU A 103 -12.11 -8.30 3.38
CA LEU A 103 -11.83 -8.11 4.81
C LEU A 103 -11.47 -9.41 5.52
N GLY A 104 -11.99 -10.55 5.07
CA GLY A 104 -11.67 -11.87 5.61
C GLY A 104 -10.22 -12.26 5.40
N LYS A 105 -9.60 -11.85 4.29
CA LYS A 105 -8.21 -12.22 3.96
C LYS A 105 -7.15 -11.67 4.93
N ASP A 106 -7.40 -10.52 5.54
CA ASP A 106 -6.48 -9.91 6.51
C ASP A 106 -7.14 -9.54 7.84
N GLU A 107 -8.34 -10.10 8.09
CA GLU A 107 -9.18 -9.90 9.28
C GLU A 107 -9.31 -8.43 9.69
N SER A 108 -9.29 -7.53 8.69
CA SER A 108 -9.22 -6.09 8.94
C SER A 108 -10.59 -5.42 8.97
N ARG A 109 -10.60 -4.17 9.42
CA ARG A 109 -11.78 -3.29 9.37
C ARG A 109 -11.51 -2.14 8.41
N ILE A 110 -12.53 -1.75 7.65
CA ILE A 110 -12.45 -0.58 6.77
C ILE A 110 -12.56 0.68 7.62
N LYS A 111 -11.63 1.61 7.44
CA LYS A 111 -11.78 2.98 7.90
C LYS A 111 -12.02 3.87 6.69
N MET A 112 -13.25 4.34 6.52
CA MET A 112 -13.60 5.25 5.43
C MET A 112 -12.75 6.53 5.53
N ILE A 113 -11.93 6.78 4.49
CA ILE A 113 -11.12 8.00 4.38
C ILE A 113 -12.03 9.17 4.03
N GLU A 114 -12.89 8.97 3.03
CA GLU A 114 -13.96 9.90 2.69
C GLU A 114 -15.27 9.42 3.31
N LYS A 115 -15.93 10.28 4.09
CA LYS A 115 -17.21 9.97 4.76
C LYS A 115 -18.42 10.39 3.94
N LYS A 116 -18.23 10.60 2.64
CA LYS A 116 -19.25 11.03 1.68
C LYS A 116 -19.22 10.10 0.49
N ILE A 117 -20.39 9.87 -0.08
CA ILE A 117 -20.56 9.16 -1.35
C ILE A 117 -21.18 10.13 -2.35
N ASP A 118 -20.76 10.06 -3.61
CA ASP A 118 -21.34 10.87 -4.65
C ASP A 118 -22.59 10.17 -5.20
N VAL A 119 -23.70 10.90 -5.29
CA VAL A 119 -24.96 10.39 -5.88
C VAL A 119 -25.07 10.95 -7.29
N TYR A 120 -25.13 10.06 -8.28
CA TYR A 120 -25.21 10.45 -9.68
C TYR A 120 -26.65 10.30 -10.17
N ASP A 121 -27.29 11.44 -10.45
CA ASP A 121 -28.64 11.48 -10.98
C ASP A 121 -28.64 11.68 -12.50
N PHE A 122 -28.96 10.62 -13.24
CA PHE A 122 -29.01 10.65 -14.70
C PHE A 122 -30.45 10.79 -15.20
N SER A 123 -30.64 11.60 -16.23
CA SER A 123 -31.94 11.80 -16.89
C SER A 123 -32.01 11.24 -18.30
N ASN A 124 -30.87 10.84 -18.87
CA ASN A 124 -30.81 10.18 -20.18
C ASN A 124 -30.01 8.88 -20.09
N THR A 125 -30.28 7.98 -21.03
CA THR A 125 -29.71 6.64 -21.08
C THR A 125 -28.22 6.65 -21.41
N ASP A 126 -27.77 7.56 -22.26
CA ASP A 126 -26.39 7.57 -22.74
C ASP A 126 -25.39 7.96 -21.64
N ASP A 127 -25.66 9.02 -20.88
CA ASP A 127 -24.84 9.44 -19.75
C ASP A 127 -24.77 8.37 -18.67
N PHE A 128 -25.91 7.71 -18.40
CA PHE A 128 -25.96 6.57 -17.49
C PHE A 128 -25.09 5.42 -17.99
N LYS A 129 -25.18 5.04 -19.27
CA LYS A 129 -24.30 4.02 -19.87
C LYS A 129 -22.82 4.41 -19.80
N GLN A 130 -22.49 5.68 -20.05
CA GLN A 130 -21.11 6.18 -19.91
C GLN A 130 -20.59 6.03 -18.47
N LYS A 131 -21.44 6.26 -17.46
CA LYS A 131 -21.07 6.01 -16.07
C LYS A 131 -20.89 4.51 -15.79
N MET A 132 -21.73 3.65 -16.34
CA MET A 132 -21.58 2.19 -16.23
C MET A 132 -20.29 1.67 -16.87
N TYR A 133 -19.88 2.22 -18.03
CA TYR A 133 -18.57 1.90 -18.62
C TYR A 133 -17.41 2.31 -17.69
N LYS A 134 -17.49 3.46 -17.02
CA LYS A 134 -16.47 3.87 -16.04
C LYS A 134 -16.40 2.90 -14.85
N TYR A 135 -17.54 2.38 -14.37
CA TYR A 135 -17.54 1.35 -13.32
C TYR A 135 -16.92 0.03 -13.80
N ARG A 136 -17.23 -0.40 -15.02
CA ARG A 136 -16.57 -1.56 -15.64
C ARG A 136 -15.05 -1.37 -15.72
N ASP A 137 -14.60 -0.22 -16.21
CA ASP A 137 -13.17 0.07 -16.36
C ASP A 137 -12.48 0.11 -14.98
N PHE A 138 -13.16 0.63 -13.96
CA PHE A 138 -12.71 0.54 -12.56
C PHE A 138 -12.54 -0.90 -12.08
N LEU A 139 -13.50 -1.79 -12.36
CA LEU A 139 -13.41 -3.22 -11.99
C LEU A 139 -12.22 -3.90 -12.66
N ILE A 140 -11.98 -3.62 -13.95
CA ILE A 140 -10.81 -4.14 -14.68
C ILE A 140 -9.51 -3.65 -14.02
N ASP A 141 -9.47 -2.36 -13.66
CA ASP A 141 -8.32 -1.73 -13.03
C ASP A 141 -7.99 -2.27 -11.63
N LEU A 142 -8.92 -2.96 -10.96
CA LEU A 142 -8.64 -3.64 -9.71
C LEU A 142 -7.55 -4.72 -9.84
N ASN A 143 -7.29 -5.26 -11.03
CA ASN A 143 -6.15 -6.16 -11.28
C ASN A 143 -4.80 -5.54 -10.89
N LYS A 144 -4.71 -4.21 -10.86
CA LYS A 144 -3.49 -3.49 -10.45
C LYS A 144 -3.25 -3.55 -8.93
N TYR A 145 -4.27 -3.94 -8.16
CA TYR A 145 -4.24 -3.95 -6.69
C TYR A 145 -4.17 -5.36 -6.09
N PHE A 146 -4.50 -6.39 -6.88
CA PHE A 146 -4.63 -7.77 -6.43
C PHE A 146 -3.63 -8.67 -7.16
N ASP A 147 -3.05 -9.62 -6.43
CA ASP A 147 -2.13 -10.62 -6.98
C ASP A 147 -2.92 -11.80 -7.54
N GLU A 148 -2.72 -12.12 -8.83
CA GLU A 148 -3.48 -13.18 -9.53
C GLU A 148 -3.44 -14.55 -8.85
N LYS A 149 -2.38 -14.85 -8.09
CA LYS A 149 -2.22 -16.14 -7.43
C LYS A 149 -2.79 -16.14 -6.01
N LYS A 150 -2.67 -15.03 -5.28
CA LYS A 150 -3.08 -14.94 -3.88
C LYS A 150 -4.52 -14.47 -3.70
N ASP A 151 -5.00 -13.65 -4.62
CA ASP A 151 -6.28 -12.96 -4.57
C ASP A 151 -7.22 -13.45 -5.69
N SER A 152 -7.02 -14.68 -6.17
CA SER A 152 -7.83 -15.28 -7.23
C SER A 152 -9.32 -15.39 -6.86
N ASP A 153 -9.63 -15.56 -5.58
CA ASP A 153 -10.98 -15.52 -5.03
C ASP A 153 -11.64 -14.14 -5.21
N LEU A 154 -10.94 -13.07 -4.88
CA LEU A 154 -11.41 -11.69 -5.09
C LEU A 154 -11.55 -11.37 -6.57
N LEU A 155 -10.58 -11.79 -7.38
CA LEU A 155 -10.63 -11.59 -8.83
C LEU A 155 -11.80 -12.33 -9.47
N SER A 156 -12.13 -13.53 -8.99
CA SER A 156 -13.31 -14.28 -9.44
C SER A 156 -14.61 -13.53 -9.13
N VAL A 157 -14.78 -13.02 -7.91
CA VAL A 157 -16.00 -12.25 -7.57
C VAL A 157 -16.05 -10.92 -8.34
N ARG A 158 -14.90 -10.27 -8.57
CA ARG A 158 -14.81 -9.10 -9.46
C ARG A 158 -15.28 -9.44 -10.86
N ASP A 159 -14.85 -10.58 -11.40
CA ASP A 159 -15.24 -11.04 -12.73
C ASP A 159 -16.76 -11.25 -12.81
N ASP A 160 -17.39 -11.84 -11.79
CA ASP A 160 -18.86 -11.96 -11.70
C ASP A 160 -19.55 -10.59 -11.77
N ILE A 161 -19.10 -9.60 -10.99
CA ILE A 161 -19.61 -8.21 -11.05
C ILE A 161 -19.42 -7.62 -12.47
N THR A 162 -18.29 -7.92 -13.11
CA THR A 162 -17.98 -7.41 -14.45
C THR A 162 -18.87 -8.07 -15.52
N VAL A 163 -19.18 -9.35 -15.36
CA VAL A 163 -20.14 -10.09 -16.19
C VAL A 163 -21.52 -9.46 -16.08
N ASP A 164 -22.00 -9.21 -14.87
CA ASP A 164 -23.29 -8.56 -14.62
C ASP A 164 -23.39 -7.20 -15.33
N VAL A 165 -22.36 -6.37 -15.20
CA VAL A 165 -22.31 -5.05 -15.85
C VAL A 165 -22.28 -5.18 -17.38
N ASN A 166 -21.51 -6.11 -17.94
CA ASN A 166 -21.44 -6.30 -19.39
C ASN A 166 -22.75 -6.84 -19.97
N GLN A 167 -23.37 -7.81 -19.29
CA GLN A 167 -24.67 -8.34 -19.68
C GLN A 167 -25.73 -7.24 -19.64
N PHE A 168 -25.76 -6.45 -18.57
CA PHE A 168 -26.65 -5.29 -18.47
C PHE A 168 -26.43 -4.28 -19.60
N LEU A 169 -25.18 -3.93 -19.90
CA LEU A 169 -24.86 -3.00 -20.99
C LEU A 169 -25.33 -3.51 -22.35
N TYR A 170 -25.31 -4.83 -22.57
CA TYR A 170 -25.91 -5.45 -23.75
C TYR A 170 -27.43 -5.35 -23.74
N LEU A 171 -28.11 -5.67 -22.63
CA LEU A 171 -29.57 -5.50 -22.50
C LEU A 171 -30.01 -4.05 -22.77
N MET A 172 -29.18 -3.08 -22.38
CA MET A 172 -29.41 -1.66 -22.64
C MET A 172 -29.32 -1.27 -24.13
N THR A 173 -28.95 -2.18 -25.03
CA THR A 173 -28.98 -1.97 -26.50
C THR A 173 -30.33 -2.32 -27.13
N PHE A 174 -31.22 -3.00 -26.40
CA PHE A 174 -32.55 -3.38 -26.87
C PHE A 174 -33.63 -2.31 -26.63
N ASN A 175 -33.21 -1.10 -26.26
CA ASN A 175 -34.09 0.03 -25.97
C ASN A 175 -34.21 0.96 -27.16
#